data_AF-A0A4Y2PSF9-F1
#
_entry.id   AF-A0A4Y2PSF9-F1
#
_cell.length_a   1.000
_cell.length_b   1.000
_cell.length_c   1.000
_cell.angle_alpha   90.00
_cell.angle_beta   90.00
_cell.angle_gamma   90.00
#
_symmetry.space_group_name_H-M   'P 1'
#
loop_
_entity.id
_entity.type
_entity.pdbx_description
1 polymer ?
#
loop_
_entity_poly.entity_id
_entity_poly.type
_entity_poly.pdbx_seq_one_letter_code
_entity_poly.pdbx_strand_id
1 'polypeptide(L)'
;AGEEEIYQSSDPQQVVNIFRDENACPDDIDEAGEKVLIALYGRKKSEETRDSLIFKLFQKSLVKNNFILVFLPPTTADAREHSLRAYLQIQHCSGFVKRPLDWCWKETKHGLFSVTTHKEPASPALFSMISLQVRKRV
;
A
#
# COMPACT_ATOMS: atom_id res chain seq x y z
N ALA A 1 -8.10 -13.07 -29.09
CA ALA A 1 -6.71 -13.50 -28.84
C ALA A 1 -6.01 -12.35 -28.12
N GLY A 2 -5.82 -12.44 -26.81
CA GLY A 2 -5.19 -11.36 -26.04
C GLY A 2 -5.26 -11.54 -24.54
N GLU A 3 -5.34 -12.79 -24.08
CA GLU A 3 -5.23 -13.12 -22.67
C GLU A 3 -3.78 -13.57 -22.42
N GLU A 4 -3.24 -13.10 -21.29
CA GLU A 4 -2.13 -13.71 -20.56
C GLU A 4 -0.70 -13.50 -21.09
N GLU A 5 -0.19 -12.28 -20.87
CA GLU A 5 1.21 -12.12 -20.40
C GLU A 5 1.22 -11.21 -19.17
N ILE A 6 0.42 -11.56 -18.16
CA ILE A 6 0.47 -10.96 -16.83
C ILE A 6 1.18 -12.00 -15.96
N TYR A 7 2.51 -12.01 -15.94
CA TYR A 7 3.35 -12.54 -14.85
C TYR A 7 4.72 -12.86 -15.41
N GLN A 8 5.67 -11.93 -15.29
CA GLN A 8 7.10 -12.25 -15.17
C GLN A 8 7.78 -11.08 -14.44
N SER A 9 7.37 -10.85 -13.20
CA SER A 9 7.98 -9.93 -12.25
C SER A 9 8.39 -10.73 -11.02
N SER A 10 9.64 -11.20 -10.98
CA SER A 10 10.19 -12.09 -9.95
C SER A 10 9.44 -13.44 -9.84
N ASP A 11 10.12 -14.47 -9.35
CA ASP A 11 9.48 -15.77 -9.15
C ASP A 11 8.34 -15.62 -8.12
N PRO A 12 7.06 -15.80 -8.50
CA PRO A 12 5.93 -15.63 -7.60
C PRO A 12 6.04 -16.54 -6.37
N GLN A 13 6.75 -17.66 -6.51
CA GLN A 13 7.03 -18.58 -5.41
C GLN A 13 7.92 -17.93 -4.35
N GLN A 14 8.91 -17.10 -4.72
CA GLN A 14 9.78 -16.43 -3.75
C GLN A 14 9.01 -15.46 -2.86
N VAL A 15 8.13 -14.64 -3.45
CA VAL A 15 7.27 -13.72 -2.71
C VAL A 15 6.35 -14.50 -1.77
N VAL A 16 5.70 -15.56 -2.26
CA VAL A 16 4.82 -16.41 -1.44
C VAL A 16 5.59 -17.05 -0.28
N ASN A 17 6.83 -17.48 -0.51
CA ASN A 17 7.66 -18.08 0.52
C ASN A 17 7.97 -17.08 1.65
N ILE A 18 8.24 -15.81 1.33
CA ILE A 18 8.46 -14.75 2.34
C ILE A 18 7.21 -14.58 3.21
N PHE A 19 6.03 -14.48 2.60
CA PHE A 19 4.79 -14.31 3.36
C PHE A 19 4.41 -15.53 4.23
N ARG A 20 4.90 -16.72 3.86
CA ARG A 20 4.69 -17.96 4.62
C ARG A 20 5.70 -18.16 5.74
N ASP A 21 6.89 -17.58 5.62
CA ASP A 21 7.92 -17.70 6.64
C ASP A 21 7.49 -17.01 7.94
N GLU A 22 7.41 -17.79 9.01
CA GLU A 22 7.08 -17.31 10.36
C GLU A 22 8.08 -16.27 10.86
N ASN A 23 9.33 -16.33 10.41
CA ASN A 23 10.43 -15.49 10.89
C ASN A 23 10.79 -14.37 9.91
N ALA A 24 10.00 -14.17 8.85
CA ALA A 24 10.19 -13.09 7.90
C ALA A 24 10.23 -11.74 8.63
N CYS A 25 11.26 -10.94 8.35
CA CYS A 25 11.35 -9.62 8.96
C CYS A 25 10.42 -8.63 8.23
N PRO A 26 10.00 -7.53 8.90
CA PRO A 26 9.10 -6.54 8.30
C PRO A 26 9.59 -5.93 6.98
N ASP A 27 10.90 -5.80 6.79
CA ASP A 27 11.48 -5.20 5.60
C ASP A 27 11.44 -6.16 4.40
N ASP A 28 11.68 -7.46 4.61
CA ASP A 28 11.50 -8.49 3.58
C ASP A 28 10.02 -8.56 3.13
N ILE A 29 9.09 -8.41 4.08
CA ILE A 29 7.65 -8.39 3.81
C ILE A 29 7.26 -7.14 3.01
N ASP A 30 7.81 -5.97 3.33
CA ASP A 30 7.58 -4.74 2.55
C ASP A 30 8.12 -4.87 1.12
N GLU A 31 9.34 -5.40 0.95
CA GLU A 31 9.93 -5.61 -0.38
C GLU A 31 9.12 -6.63 -1.21
N ALA A 32 8.70 -7.73 -0.58
CA ALA A 32 7.85 -8.74 -1.21
C ALA A 32 6.48 -8.14 -1.59
N GLY A 33 5.87 -7.36 -0.69
CA GLY A 33 4.61 -6.67 -0.94
C GLY A 33 4.72 -5.61 -2.04
N GLU A 34 5.84 -4.88 -2.10
CA GLU A 34 6.15 -3.94 -3.17
C GLU A 34 6.22 -4.65 -4.53
N LYS A 35 6.90 -5.80 -4.61
CA LYS A 35 6.94 -6.60 -5.85
C LYS A 35 5.54 -7.01 -6.30
N VAL A 36 4.65 -7.40 -5.38
CA VAL A 36 3.24 -7.72 -5.70
C VAL A 36 2.50 -6.49 -6.21
N LEU A 37 2.63 -5.34 -5.55
CA LEU A 37 1.96 -4.11 -5.97
C LEU A 37 2.48 -3.62 -7.33
N ILE A 38 3.79 -3.69 -7.56
CA ILE A 38 4.37 -3.39 -8.87
C ILE A 38 3.86 -4.37 -9.92
N ALA A 39 3.68 -5.66 -9.61
CA ALA A 39 3.08 -6.61 -10.56
C ALA A 39 1.60 -6.29 -10.87
N LEU A 40 0.83 -5.87 -9.86
CA LEU A 40 -0.59 -5.55 -9.99
C LEU A 40 -0.84 -4.25 -10.77
N TYR A 41 -0.03 -3.23 -10.53
CA TYR A 41 -0.22 -1.88 -11.09
C TYR A 41 0.78 -1.53 -12.21
N GLY A 42 1.94 -2.15 -12.22
CA GLY A 42 3.02 -1.96 -13.19
C GLY A 42 2.78 -2.79 -14.44
N ARG A 43 2.59 -2.11 -15.57
CA ARG A 43 2.24 -2.73 -16.86
C ARG A 43 3.46 -3.23 -17.65
N LYS A 44 4.70 -2.87 -17.27
CA LYS A 44 5.95 -3.18 -17.99
C LYS A 44 7.15 -3.29 -17.03
N LYS A 45 8.20 -4.01 -17.45
CA LYS A 45 9.54 -4.00 -16.83
C LYS A 45 10.19 -2.62 -17.01
N SER A 46 9.82 -1.66 -16.18
CA SER A 46 10.54 -0.40 -16.07
C SER A 46 11.23 -0.38 -14.71
N GLU A 47 12.50 0.05 -14.65
CA GLU A 47 13.25 0.37 -13.42
C GLU A 47 12.66 1.61 -12.70
N GLU A 48 11.33 1.74 -12.71
CA GLU A 48 10.64 2.85 -12.11
C GLU A 48 10.41 2.53 -10.64
N THR A 49 10.77 3.48 -9.78
CA THR A 49 10.46 3.41 -8.36
C THR A 49 8.93 3.34 -8.15
N ARG A 50 8.48 2.69 -7.08
CA ARG A 50 7.07 2.61 -6.68
C ARG A 50 6.37 3.98 -6.73
N ASP A 51 7.00 5.01 -6.17
CA ASP A 51 6.46 6.38 -6.17
C ASP A 51 6.29 6.96 -7.58
N SER A 52 7.21 6.67 -8.51
CA SER A 52 7.10 7.12 -9.91
C SER A 52 5.91 6.46 -10.61
N LEU A 53 5.71 5.16 -10.39
CA LEU A 53 4.58 4.41 -10.93
C LEU A 53 3.25 4.95 -10.38
N ILE A 54 3.15 5.14 -9.06
CA ILE A 54 1.97 5.71 -8.39
C ILE A 54 1.64 7.07 -8.98
N PHE A 55 2.64 7.95 -9.09
CA PHE A 55 2.44 9.30 -9.61
C PHE A 55 1.97 9.30 -11.06
N LYS A 56 2.55 8.46 -11.93
CA LYS A 56 2.13 8.33 -13.32
C LYS A 56 0.71 7.79 -13.45
N LEU A 57 0.35 6.80 -12.63
CA LEU A 57 -1.01 6.24 -12.59
C LEU A 57 -2.01 7.33 -12.16
N PHE A 58 -1.67 8.12 -11.15
CA PHE A 58 -2.46 9.27 -10.72
C PHE A 58 -2.61 10.32 -11.82
N GLN A 59 -1.52 10.75 -12.47
CA GLN A 59 -1.60 11.71 -13.58
C GLN A 59 -2.48 11.19 -14.74
N LYS A 60 -2.33 9.92 -15.10
CA LYS A 60 -3.18 9.27 -16.12
C LYS A 60 -4.63 9.12 -15.69
N SER A 61 -4.91 9.16 -14.40
CA SER A 61 -6.26 9.06 -13.90
C SER A 61 -6.98 10.41 -13.98
N LEU A 62 -6.26 11.53 -13.79
CA LEU A 62 -6.79 12.89 -13.90
C LEU A 62 -7.31 13.25 -15.30
N VAL A 63 -6.80 12.63 -16.37
CA VAL A 63 -7.28 12.87 -17.74
C VAL A 63 -8.61 12.17 -18.06
N LYS A 64 -9.12 11.34 -17.14
CA LYS A 64 -10.38 10.59 -17.33
C LYS A 64 -11.53 11.34 -16.64
N ASN A 65 -12.63 11.54 -17.38
CA ASN A 65 -13.81 12.23 -16.86
C ASN A 65 -14.51 11.50 -15.68
N ASN A 66 -14.30 10.18 -15.54
CA ASN A 66 -14.93 9.33 -14.50
C ASN A 66 -13.88 8.66 -13.61
N PHE A 67 -12.92 9.45 -13.13
CA PHE A 67 -11.88 8.90 -12.26
C PHE A 67 -12.46 8.40 -10.93
N ILE A 68 -12.29 7.11 -10.64
CA ILE A 68 -12.65 6.50 -9.36
C ILE A 68 -11.37 6.38 -8.53
N LEU A 69 -11.37 7.06 -7.38
CA LEU A 69 -10.22 7.17 -6.47
C LEU A 69 -9.70 5.80 -5.99
N VAL A 70 -10.59 4.82 -5.87
CA VAL A 70 -10.28 3.46 -5.38
C VAL A 70 -9.29 2.71 -6.28
N PHE A 71 -9.17 3.09 -7.56
CA PHE A 71 -8.20 2.43 -8.46
C PHE A 71 -6.79 3.01 -8.39
N LEU A 72 -6.54 3.99 -7.52
CA LEU A 72 -5.17 4.40 -7.28
C LEU A 72 -4.42 3.30 -6.53
N PRO A 73 -3.15 3.06 -6.89
CA PRO A 73 -2.28 2.28 -6.03
C PRO A 73 -2.14 2.96 -4.66
N PRO A 74 -2.01 2.17 -3.58
CA PRO A 74 -1.75 2.70 -2.26
C PRO A 74 -0.43 3.48 -2.25
N THR A 75 -0.34 4.51 -1.40
CA THR A 75 0.91 5.24 -1.18
C THR A 75 1.98 4.33 -0.59
N THR A 76 3.26 4.67 -0.75
CA THR A 76 4.39 3.88 -0.20
C THR A 76 4.22 3.52 1.29
N ALA A 77 3.76 4.45 2.13
CA ALA A 77 3.54 4.16 3.54
C ALA A 77 2.39 3.17 3.75
N ASP A 78 1.24 3.41 3.11
CA ASP A 78 0.06 2.54 3.23
C ASP A 78 0.28 1.15 2.61
N ALA A 79 1.08 1.06 1.54
CA ALA A 79 1.51 -0.19 0.93
C ALA A 79 2.29 -1.08 1.90
N ARG A 80 3.22 -0.49 2.66
CA ARG A 80 3.99 -1.19 3.69
C ARG A 80 3.07 -1.71 4.80
N GLU A 81 2.23 -0.82 5.34
CA GLU A 81 1.27 -1.17 6.39
C GLU A 81 0.30 -2.28 5.93
N HIS A 82 -0.16 -2.22 4.67
CA HIS A 82 -1.03 -3.23 4.07
C HIS A 82 -0.33 -4.59 3.95
N SER A 83 0.94 -4.60 3.51
CA SER A 83 1.73 -5.83 3.36
C SER A 83 1.92 -6.53 4.71
N LEU A 84 2.19 -5.77 5.77
CA LEU A 84 2.31 -6.30 7.13
C LEU A 84 0.99 -6.87 7.68
N ARG A 85 -0.15 -6.25 7.36
CA ARG A 85 -1.47 -6.82 7.70
C ARG A 85 -1.77 -8.10 6.94
N ALA A 86 -1.47 -8.13 5.64
CA ALA A 86 -1.64 -9.32 4.81
C ALA A 86 -0.77 -10.48 5.32
N TYR A 87 0.47 -10.19 5.73
CA TYR A 87 1.34 -11.16 6.39
C TYR A 87 0.68 -11.75 7.65
N LEU A 88 0.19 -10.91 8.56
CA LEU A 88 -0.49 -11.39 9.77
C LEU A 88 -1.66 -12.32 9.44
N GLN A 89 -2.47 -11.98 8.43
CA GLN A 89 -3.60 -12.80 7.99
C GLN A 89 -3.14 -14.17 7.48
N ILE A 90 -2.11 -14.21 6.64
CA ILE A 90 -1.54 -15.45 6.10
C ILE A 90 -0.98 -16.33 7.22
N GLN A 91 -0.29 -15.73 8.18
CA GLN A 91 0.29 -16.44 9.33
C GLN A 91 -0.80 -17.05 10.22
N HIS A 92 -1.86 -16.29 10.50
CA HIS A 92 -3.02 -16.78 11.25
C HIS A 92 -3.73 -17.94 10.51
N CYS A 93 -3.93 -17.81 9.19
CA CYS A 93 -4.48 -18.89 8.36
C CYS A 93 -3.59 -20.15 8.35
N SER A 94 -2.29 -19.99 8.58
CA SER A 94 -1.32 -21.10 8.66
C SER A 94 -1.21 -21.70 10.06
N GLY A 95 -1.99 -21.21 11.03
CA GLY A 95 -2.02 -21.73 12.40
C GLY A 95 -1.03 -21.03 13.37
N PHE A 96 -0.30 -20.01 12.92
CA PHE A 96 0.60 -19.25 13.78
C PHE A 96 -0.14 -18.16 14.55
N VAL A 97 0.18 -18.05 15.83
CA VAL A 97 -0.37 -17.00 16.72
C VAL A 97 0.63 -15.86 16.80
N LYS A 98 0.31 -14.73 16.16
CA LYS A 98 1.08 -13.49 16.23
C LYS A 98 0.22 -12.38 16.84
N ARG A 99 0.84 -11.48 17.60
CA ARG A 99 0.11 -10.38 18.26
C ARG A 99 -0.24 -9.29 17.23
N PRO A 100 -1.52 -8.92 17.04
CA PRO A 100 -1.90 -7.95 16.02
C PRO A 100 -1.22 -6.58 16.15
N LEU A 101 -0.96 -6.13 17.38
CA LEU A 101 -0.31 -4.85 17.68
C LEU A 101 1.09 -4.70 17.07
N ASP A 102 1.78 -5.82 16.85
CA ASP A 102 3.11 -5.83 16.23
C ASP A 102 3.03 -5.69 14.70
N TRP A 103 1.83 -5.78 14.11
CA TRP A 103 1.61 -5.89 12.65
C TRP A 103 0.55 -4.90 12.15
N CYS A 104 0.75 -3.61 12.47
CA CYS A 104 -0.06 -2.50 11.92
C CYS A 104 -1.53 -2.53 12.36
N TRP A 105 -1.78 -3.03 13.58
CA TRP A 105 -3.05 -2.86 14.29
C TRP A 105 -2.84 -2.01 15.53
N LYS A 106 -3.88 -1.27 15.90
CA LYS A 106 -3.93 -0.54 17.15
C LYS A 106 -5.18 -0.92 17.94
N GLU A 107 -5.04 -0.96 19.25
CA GLU A 107 -6.18 -1.07 20.15
C GLU A 107 -6.89 0.26 20.30
N THR A 108 -8.21 0.20 20.31
CA THR A 108 -9.09 1.33 20.59
C THR A 108 -10.17 0.87 21.58
N LYS A 109 -10.91 1.82 22.16
CA LYS A 109 -12.10 1.52 22.99
C LYS A 109 -13.18 0.70 22.28
N HIS A 110 -13.12 0.59 20.95
CA HIS A 110 -14.07 -0.16 20.13
C HIS A 110 -13.45 -1.44 19.52
N GLY A 111 -12.30 -1.89 20.01
CA GLY A 111 -11.58 -3.05 19.52
C GLY A 111 -10.36 -2.69 18.66
N LEU A 112 -9.91 -3.65 17.86
CA LEU A 112 -8.74 -3.52 16.99
C LEU A 112 -9.08 -2.79 15.69
N PHE A 113 -8.29 -1.77 15.37
CA PHE A 113 -8.38 -1.03 14.11
C PHE A 113 -7.07 -1.12 13.35
N SER A 114 -7.15 -1.22 12.02
CA SER A 114 -5.98 -1.19 11.14
C SER A 114 -5.34 0.20 11.15
N VAL A 115 -4.01 0.23 11.25
CA VAL A 115 -3.22 1.44 11.04
C VAL A 115 -2.96 1.60 9.54
N THR A 116 -3.60 2.57 8.90
CA THR A 116 -3.44 2.80 7.44
C THR A 116 -2.19 3.60 7.11
N THR A 117 -1.81 4.56 7.94
CA THR A 117 -0.60 5.36 7.75
C THR A 117 -0.20 6.02 9.07
N HIS A 118 1.11 6.12 9.28
CA HIS A 118 1.70 6.96 10.34
C HIS A 118 2.07 8.36 9.85
N LYS A 119 1.91 8.65 8.55
CA LYS A 119 2.19 9.96 7.97
C LYS A 119 0.99 10.89 8.11
N GLU A 120 1.29 12.16 8.33
CA GLU A 120 0.29 13.22 8.28
C GLU A 120 -0.43 13.26 6.92
N PRO A 121 -1.74 13.60 6.88
CA PRO A 121 -2.52 13.57 5.64
C PRO A 121 -2.00 14.51 4.53
N ALA A 122 -1.38 15.61 4.92
CA ALA A 122 -0.77 16.58 4.01
C ALA A 122 0.34 17.36 4.73
N SER A 123 1.18 18.08 3.98
CA SER A 123 2.18 18.96 4.58
C SER A 123 1.52 20.17 5.27
N PRO A 124 2.13 20.73 6.33
CA PRO A 124 1.61 21.93 6.99
C PRO A 124 1.43 23.11 6.02
N ALA A 125 2.31 23.22 5.02
CA ALA A 125 2.22 24.26 3.99
C ALA A 125 0.94 24.13 3.13
N LEU A 126 0.55 22.89 2.77
CA LEU A 126 -0.73 22.66 2.07
C LEU A 126 -1.92 23.04 2.94
N PHE A 127 -1.92 22.67 4.23
CA PHE A 127 -2.97 23.08 5.17
C PHE A 127 -3.06 24.60 5.31
N SER A 128 -1.93 25.31 5.30
CA SER A 128 -1.90 26.78 5.30
C SER A 128 -2.51 27.35 4.01
N MET A 129 -2.15 26.79 2.84
CA MET A 129 -2.67 27.24 1.55
C MET A 129 -4.19 27.08 1.42
N ILE A 130 -4.76 25.98 1.95
CA ILE A 130 -6.20 25.71 1.86
C ILE A 130 -7.02 26.39 2.98
N SER A 131 -6.43 26.62 4.16
CA SER A 131 -7.15 27.19 5.32
C SER A 131 -7.43 28.70 5.21
N LEU A 132 -6.80 29.40 4.25
CA LEU A 132 -6.94 30.84 4.05
C LEU A 132 -8.26 31.29 3.37
N GLN A 133 -9.24 30.39 3.14
CA GLN A 133 -10.54 30.79 2.55
C GLN A 133 -11.62 31.23 3.54
N VAL A 134 -11.39 31.15 4.86
CA VAL A 134 -12.35 31.70 5.83
C VAL A 134 -12.03 33.17 6.09
N ARG A 135 -12.57 34.07 5.24
CA ARG A 135 -12.65 35.49 5.62
C ARG A 135 -13.52 35.58 6.87
N LYS A 136 -12.95 35.97 8.00
CA LYS A 136 -13.72 36.42 9.16
C LYS A 136 -14.56 37.61 8.69
N ARG A 137 -15.88 37.42 8.57
CA ARG A 137 -16.82 38.56 8.53
C ARG A 137 -16.78 39.16 9.94
N VAL A 138 -16.15 40.32 10.06
CA VAL A 138 -16.30 41.24 11.19
C VAL A 138 -17.65 41.94 11.04
#